data_AF-A0A822B9S7-F1
#
_entry.id   AF-A0A822B9S7-F1
#
_cell.length_a   1.000
_cell.length_b   1.000
_cell.length_c   1.000
_cell.angle_alpha   90.00
_cell.angle_beta   90.00
_cell.angle_gamma   90.00
#
_symmetry.space_group_name_H-M   'P 1'
#
loop_
_entity.id
_entity.type
_entity.pdbx_description
1 polymer ?
#
loop_
_entity_poly.entity_id
_entity_poly.type
_entity_poly.pdbx_seq_one_letter_code
_entity_poly.pdbx_strand_id
1 'polypeptide(L)'
;IRSRYTRLHIPSDFYHASYAWHQSIPLDHPLKFITPCSFHIFNKNVPRLFDDNVSIIDPPDADYTWNVRIMLMSTPDIQTLISRSCLINNENGKSATINPDDLEHPTKLIKFLVGVRHQNEYFPIGGPWSKSLDGANPESDPQVLRRTAIRCVQAQTGMDLSKCIQW
;
A
#
# COMPACT_ATOMS: atom_id res chain seq x y z
N ILE A 1 15.75 22.92 -14.86
CA ILE A 1 15.41 22.14 -13.64
C ILE A 1 14.92 20.76 -14.10
N ARG A 2 15.62 19.67 -13.77
CA ARG A 2 15.24 18.30 -14.17
C ARG A 2 14.27 17.76 -13.12
N SER A 3 13.04 17.38 -13.53
CA SER A 3 12.06 16.82 -12.59
C SER A 3 12.58 15.49 -12.04
N ARG A 4 12.55 15.33 -10.71
CA ARG A 4 12.92 14.08 -10.01
C ARG A 4 11.98 12.92 -10.40
N TYR A 5 10.74 13.23 -10.76
CA TYR A 5 9.71 12.25 -11.11
C TYR A 5 9.13 12.58 -12.50
N THR A 6 9.82 12.13 -13.54
CA THR A 6 9.46 12.43 -14.95
C THR A 6 8.13 11.83 -15.39
N ARG A 7 7.60 10.86 -14.65
CA ARG A 7 6.31 10.19 -14.91
C ARG A 7 5.19 10.64 -13.95
N LEU A 8 5.48 11.56 -13.02
CA LEU A 8 4.45 12.05 -12.11
C LEU A 8 3.61 13.09 -12.83
N HIS A 9 2.37 12.73 -13.15
CA HIS A 9 1.38 13.67 -13.65
C HIS A 9 0.79 14.48 -12.48
N ILE A 10 0.82 15.80 -12.59
CA ILE A 10 0.19 16.72 -11.64
C ILE A 10 -0.93 17.45 -12.40
N PRO A 11 -2.21 17.26 -12.02
CA PRO A 11 -3.33 17.98 -12.63
C PRO A 11 -3.18 19.50 -12.57
N SER A 12 -3.73 20.22 -13.54
CA SER A 12 -3.63 21.70 -13.61
C SER A 12 -4.39 22.44 -12.52
N ASP A 13 -5.39 21.80 -11.93
CA ASP A 13 -6.22 22.28 -10.82
C ASP A 13 -5.67 21.88 -9.44
N PHE A 14 -4.56 21.15 -9.39
CA PHE A 14 -3.89 20.81 -8.14
C PHE A 14 -3.25 22.05 -7.50
N TYR A 15 -3.71 22.43 -6.31
CA TYR A 15 -3.23 23.62 -5.61
C TYR A 15 -2.59 23.34 -4.24
N HIS A 16 -2.90 22.20 -3.60
CA HIS A 16 -2.40 21.91 -2.26
C HIS A 16 -2.31 20.39 -1.99
N ALA A 17 -1.24 19.98 -1.32
CA ALA A 17 -1.15 18.68 -0.66
C ALA A 17 -0.49 18.85 0.71
N SER A 18 -1.05 18.15 1.69
CA SER A 18 -0.49 17.99 3.02
C SER A 18 -0.04 16.54 3.21
N TYR A 19 1.09 16.34 3.86
CA TYR A 19 1.69 15.03 4.05
C TYR A 19 1.96 14.80 5.54
N ALA A 20 1.32 13.80 6.13
CA ALA A 20 1.48 13.46 7.54
C ALA A 20 2.48 12.31 7.80
N TRP A 21 3.15 11.77 6.76
CA TRP A 21 4.01 10.58 6.91
C TRP A 21 5.14 10.76 7.93
N HIS A 22 5.68 11.98 8.05
CA HIS A 22 6.74 12.31 9.02
C HIS A 22 6.24 12.29 10.48
N GLN A 23 4.92 12.48 10.67
CA GLN A 23 4.27 12.38 11.98
C GLN A 23 3.93 10.92 12.30
N SER A 24 3.55 10.14 11.28
CA SER A 24 3.23 8.71 11.43
C SER A 24 4.46 7.80 11.54
N ILE A 25 5.60 8.22 10.98
CA ILE A 25 6.87 7.48 10.98
C ILE A 25 8.00 8.44 11.40
N PRO A 26 8.06 8.84 12.67
CA PRO A 26 9.10 9.74 13.14
C PRO A 26 10.45 9.02 13.22
N LEU A 27 11.55 9.77 13.21
CA LEU A 27 12.91 9.22 13.16
C LEU A 27 13.27 8.37 14.38
N ASP A 28 12.71 8.70 15.54
CA ASP A 28 12.90 8.00 16.81
C ASP A 28 12.03 6.74 16.92
N HIS A 29 10.92 6.67 16.17
CA HIS A 29 10.05 5.50 16.06
C HIS A 29 9.89 5.07 14.60
N PRO A 30 10.95 4.47 14.01
CA PRO A 30 10.90 4.02 12.63
C PRO A 30 9.80 2.97 12.43
N LEU A 31 9.32 2.86 11.19
CA LEU A 31 8.27 1.91 10.81
C LEU A 31 8.69 0.51 11.21
N LYS A 32 7.92 -0.11 12.10
CA LYS A 32 8.22 -1.45 12.59
C LYS A 32 7.53 -2.49 11.70
N PHE A 33 8.31 -3.41 11.15
CA PHE A 33 7.81 -4.56 10.38
C PHE A 33 7.49 -5.72 11.33
N ILE A 34 6.51 -5.54 12.22
CA ILE A 34 6.34 -6.43 13.40
C ILE A 34 5.55 -7.70 13.08
N THR A 35 4.65 -7.65 12.10
CA THR A 35 3.68 -8.73 11.92
C THR A 35 3.84 -9.37 10.54
N PRO A 36 4.40 -10.59 10.45
CA PRO A 36 4.39 -11.32 9.20
C PRO A 36 2.94 -11.60 8.79
N CYS A 37 2.57 -11.19 7.58
CA CYS A 37 1.28 -11.51 6.98
C CYS A 37 1.49 -12.60 5.93
N SER A 38 0.81 -13.73 6.09
CA SER A 38 0.81 -14.80 5.09
C SER A 38 -0.36 -14.59 4.13
N PHE A 39 -0.06 -14.58 2.83
CA PHE A 39 -1.07 -14.50 1.79
C PHE A 39 -0.74 -15.50 0.67
N HIS A 40 -1.76 -15.95 -0.04
CA HIS A 40 -1.59 -16.86 -1.17
C HIS A 40 -1.83 -16.09 -2.46
N ILE A 41 -0.86 -16.17 -3.37
CA ILE A 41 -1.01 -15.63 -4.72
C ILE A 41 -1.55 -16.76 -5.60
N PHE A 42 -2.82 -16.66 -5.99
CA PHE A 42 -3.42 -17.60 -6.91
C PHE A 42 -2.98 -17.31 -8.36
N ASN A 43 -2.87 -18.37 -9.16
CA ASN A 43 -2.67 -18.22 -10.60
C ASN A 43 -3.93 -17.61 -11.23
N LYS A 44 -3.76 -16.76 -12.25
CA LYS A 44 -4.87 -16.10 -12.97
C LYS A 44 -5.90 -17.08 -13.56
N ASN A 45 -5.49 -18.32 -13.81
CA ASN A 45 -6.35 -19.37 -14.35
C ASN A 45 -7.18 -20.10 -13.30
N VAL A 46 -6.96 -19.83 -12.01
CA VAL A 46 -7.74 -20.41 -10.92
C VAL A 46 -9.03 -19.61 -10.77
N PRO A 47 -10.22 -20.26 -10.80
CA PRO A 47 -11.48 -19.59 -10.51
C PRO A 47 -11.42 -18.92 -9.13
N ARG A 48 -12.03 -17.74 -9.01
CA ARG A 48 -12.12 -17.05 -7.72
C ARG A 48 -12.90 -17.94 -6.74
N LEU A 49 -12.32 -18.17 -5.57
CA LEU A 49 -12.92 -19.01 -4.51
C LEU A 49 -14.07 -18.32 -3.78
N PHE A 50 -14.21 -17.01 -3.94
CA PHE A 50 -15.27 -16.21 -3.32
C PHE A 50 -16.22 -15.73 -4.42
N ASP A 51 -17.53 -15.92 -4.21
CA ASP A 51 -18.55 -15.34 -5.06
C ASP A 51 -18.38 -13.81 -5.12
N ASP A 52 -18.63 -13.20 -6.29
CA ASP A 52 -18.59 -11.75 -6.53
C ASP A 52 -19.59 -10.94 -5.66
N ASN A 53 -20.26 -11.57 -4.69
CA ASN A 53 -21.36 -11.04 -3.89
C ASN A 53 -20.97 -10.30 -2.60
N VAL A 54 -19.68 -10.07 -2.31
CA VAL A 54 -19.30 -9.62 -0.95
C VAL A 54 -19.08 -8.11 -0.82
N SER A 55 -18.74 -7.38 -1.89
CA SER A 55 -18.50 -5.93 -1.77
C SER A 55 -18.68 -5.20 -3.11
N ILE A 56 -19.50 -4.15 -3.10
CA ILE A 56 -19.81 -3.34 -4.28
C ILE A 56 -18.62 -2.40 -4.57
N ILE A 57 -18.00 -2.56 -5.75
CA ILE A 57 -16.87 -1.74 -6.22
C ILE A 57 -17.32 -0.31 -6.51
N ASP A 58 -18.39 -0.18 -7.31
CA ASP A 58 -18.94 1.11 -7.76
C ASP A 58 -20.39 1.25 -7.27
N PRO A 59 -20.59 1.75 -6.06
CA PRO A 59 -21.92 1.99 -5.53
C PRO A 59 -22.63 3.15 -6.26
N PRO A 60 -23.96 3.10 -6.39
CA PRO A 60 -24.72 4.13 -7.13
C PRO A 60 -24.68 5.52 -6.47
N ASP A 61 -24.41 5.57 -5.17
CA ASP A 61 -24.24 6.79 -4.37
C ASP A 61 -22.76 7.12 -4.10
N ALA A 62 -21.84 6.66 -4.96
CA ALA A 62 -20.42 6.98 -4.87
C ALA A 62 -20.19 8.50 -4.97
N ASP A 63 -19.49 9.05 -3.98
CA ASP A 63 -19.08 10.44 -3.94
C ASP A 63 -17.55 10.53 -4.04
N TYR A 64 -17.06 11.19 -5.10
CA TYR A 64 -15.63 11.34 -5.39
C TYR A 64 -14.98 12.50 -4.62
N THR A 65 -15.75 13.27 -3.84
CA THR A 65 -15.22 14.27 -2.90
C THR A 65 -14.27 13.60 -1.91
N TRP A 66 -14.59 12.36 -1.50
CA TRP A 66 -13.75 11.54 -0.64
C TRP A 66 -13.34 10.28 -1.36
N ASN A 67 -12.03 10.07 -1.46
CA ASN A 67 -11.47 8.90 -2.13
C ASN A 67 -10.39 8.26 -1.26
N VAL A 68 -10.45 6.95 -1.12
CA VAL A 68 -9.46 6.18 -0.37
C VAL A 68 -8.54 5.46 -1.33
N ARG A 69 -7.23 5.59 -1.12
CA ARG A 69 -6.18 4.84 -1.82
C ARG A 69 -5.29 4.13 -0.81
N ILE A 70 -5.03 2.86 -1.05
CA ILE A 70 -4.35 1.96 -0.13
C ILE A 70 -3.17 1.32 -0.84
N MET A 71 -2.03 1.30 -0.14
CA MET A 71 -0.83 0.61 -0.57
C MET A 71 -0.53 -0.50 0.43
N LEU A 72 -0.83 -1.74 0.04
CA LEU A 72 -0.45 -2.90 0.84
C LEU A 72 0.99 -3.26 0.51
N MET A 73 1.87 -3.14 1.51
CA MET A 73 3.30 -3.32 1.37
C MET A 73 3.72 -4.67 1.95
N SER A 74 4.64 -5.35 1.26
CA SER A 74 5.33 -6.54 1.76
C SER A 74 6.83 -6.32 1.66
N THR A 75 7.55 -6.75 2.69
CA THR A 75 9.01 -6.77 2.72
C THR A 75 9.47 -8.10 3.29
N PRO A 76 10.70 -8.56 3.00
CA PRO A 76 11.34 -9.54 3.86
C PRO A 76 11.46 -8.99 5.29
N ASP A 77 11.82 -9.85 6.24
CA ASP A 77 12.13 -9.40 7.60
C ASP A 77 13.25 -8.35 7.58
N ILE A 78 13.28 -7.50 8.61
CA ILE A 78 14.20 -6.36 8.66
C ILE A 78 15.67 -6.80 8.60
N GLN A 79 16.04 -7.96 9.14
CA GLN A 79 17.42 -8.45 9.12
C GLN A 79 17.81 -8.88 7.71
N THR A 80 16.93 -9.60 7.01
CA THR A 80 17.11 -9.96 5.60
C THR A 80 17.11 -8.74 4.69
N LEU A 81 16.27 -7.73 4.99
CA LEU A 81 16.26 -6.48 4.23
C LEU A 81 17.63 -5.79 4.35
N ILE A 82 18.12 -5.58 5.58
CA ILE A 82 19.39 -4.91 5.83
C ILE A 82 20.55 -5.71 5.24
N SER A 83 20.60 -7.03 5.44
CA SER A 83 21.71 -7.86 4.94
C SER A 83 21.80 -7.88 3.42
N ARG A 84 20.67 -7.80 2.71
CA ARG A 84 20.65 -7.77 1.23
C ARG A 84 20.83 -6.37 0.65
N SER A 85 20.47 -5.30 1.37
CA SER A 85 20.53 -3.94 0.84
C SER A 85 21.67 -3.07 1.36
N CYS A 86 22.30 -3.45 2.47
CA CYS A 86 23.30 -2.63 3.14
C CYS A 86 24.61 -3.40 3.35
N LEU A 87 25.73 -2.71 3.17
CA LEU A 87 27.02 -3.19 3.67
C LEU A 87 27.04 -3.05 5.19
N ILE A 88 27.01 -4.18 5.89
CA ILE A 88 27.22 -4.19 7.34
C ILE A 88 28.72 -4.41 7.58
N ASN A 89 29.39 -3.41 8.14
CA ASN A 89 30.74 -3.57 8.63
C ASN A 89 30.67 -4.27 9.98
N ASN A 90 31.23 -5.49 10.09
CA ASN A 90 31.44 -6.08 11.40
C ASN A 90 32.53 -5.30 12.15
N GLU A 91 32.42 -5.28 13.47
CA GLU A 91 33.29 -4.60 14.45
C GLU A 91 34.80 -4.89 14.23
N ASN A 92 35.11 -5.99 13.55
CA ASN A 92 36.46 -6.44 13.22
C ASN A 92 37.00 -5.92 11.86
N GLY A 93 36.35 -4.94 11.22
CA GLY A 93 36.81 -4.33 9.97
C GLY A 93 36.79 -5.25 8.73
N LYS A 94 36.33 -6.49 8.89
CA LYS A 94 36.01 -7.39 7.78
C LYS A 94 34.57 -7.10 7.37
N SER A 95 34.40 -6.57 6.17
CA SER A 95 33.09 -6.42 5.54
C SER A 95 32.32 -7.75 5.66
N ALA A 96 31.02 -7.69 5.97
CA ALA A 96 30.17 -8.88 5.91
C ALA A 96 30.42 -9.63 4.58
N THR A 97 30.25 -10.95 4.60
CA THR A 97 30.58 -11.94 3.56
C THR A 97 29.95 -11.75 2.17
N ILE A 98 29.40 -10.58 1.87
CA ILE A 98 28.63 -10.24 0.68
C ILE A 98 29.46 -9.23 -0.13
N ASN A 99 29.76 -9.54 -1.39
CA ASN A 99 30.41 -8.56 -2.27
C ASN A 99 29.46 -7.38 -2.46
N PRO A 100 29.95 -6.13 -2.53
CA PRO A 100 29.11 -4.96 -2.81
C PRO A 100 28.24 -5.10 -4.07
N ASP A 101 28.71 -5.88 -5.04
CA ASP A 101 28.00 -6.17 -6.29
C ASP A 101 26.77 -7.08 -6.12
N ASP A 102 26.70 -7.84 -5.03
CA ASP A 102 25.57 -8.74 -4.71
C ASP A 102 24.44 -8.01 -3.97
N LEU A 103 24.62 -6.72 -3.63
CA LEU A 103 23.61 -5.94 -2.93
C LEU A 103 22.41 -5.63 -3.81
N GLU A 104 21.23 -5.82 -3.25
CA GLU A 104 19.98 -5.50 -3.90
C GLU A 104 19.47 -4.14 -3.47
N HIS A 105 19.17 -3.30 -4.45
CA HIS A 105 18.49 -2.03 -4.19
C HIS A 105 17.16 -2.28 -3.45
N PRO A 106 16.83 -1.54 -2.38
CA PRO A 106 15.62 -1.77 -1.57
C PRO A 106 14.31 -1.84 -2.36
N THR A 107 14.23 -1.17 -3.51
CA THR A 107 13.06 -1.24 -4.42
C THR A 107 12.82 -2.63 -5.01
N LYS A 108 13.81 -3.52 -5.01
CA LYS A 108 13.64 -4.93 -5.39
C LYS A 108 13.09 -5.77 -4.24
N LEU A 109 13.26 -5.35 -2.99
CA LEU A 109 12.88 -6.08 -1.79
C LEU A 109 11.52 -5.64 -1.24
N ILE A 110 11.18 -4.36 -1.42
CA ILE A 110 9.89 -3.79 -1.05
C ILE A 110 8.90 -3.99 -2.19
N LYS A 111 7.78 -4.67 -1.91
CA LYS A 111 6.72 -4.96 -2.87
C LYS A 111 5.43 -4.27 -2.45
N PHE A 112 4.66 -3.83 -3.43
CA PHE A 112 3.34 -3.27 -3.22
C PHE A 112 2.30 -4.05 -4.02
N LEU A 113 1.14 -4.30 -3.41
CA LEU A 113 -0.01 -4.77 -4.15
C LEU A 113 -0.61 -3.59 -4.92
N VAL A 114 -0.73 -3.77 -6.24
CA VAL A 114 -1.31 -2.77 -7.15
C VAL A 114 -2.29 -3.45 -8.08
N GLY A 115 -3.32 -2.71 -8.48
CA GLY A 115 -4.16 -3.09 -9.60
C GLY A 115 -3.44 -2.84 -10.92
N VAL A 116 -3.77 -3.63 -11.95
CA VAL A 116 -3.24 -3.48 -13.30
C VAL A 116 -4.41 -3.32 -14.28
N ARG A 117 -4.46 -2.19 -14.98
CA ARG A 117 -5.38 -1.96 -16.11
C ARG A 117 -4.73 -2.35 -17.44
N HIS A 118 -5.50 -2.32 -18.52
CA HIS A 118 -4.97 -2.48 -19.87
C HIS A 118 -3.77 -1.54 -20.10
N GLN A 119 -2.76 -1.99 -20.85
CA GLN A 119 -1.51 -1.27 -21.13
C GLN A 119 -0.51 -1.12 -19.96
N ASN A 120 -0.53 -2.03 -18.96
CA ASN A 120 0.40 -1.99 -17.81
C ASN A 120 0.33 -0.70 -16.98
N GLU A 121 -0.84 -0.06 -16.96
CA GLU A 121 -1.10 1.04 -16.04
C GLU A 121 -1.35 0.48 -14.64
N TYR A 122 -0.49 0.85 -13.70
CA TYR A 122 -0.62 0.47 -12.30
C TYR A 122 -1.46 1.49 -11.55
N PHE A 123 -2.40 1.01 -10.75
CA PHE A 123 -3.22 1.86 -9.91
C PHE A 123 -3.26 1.35 -8.47
N PRO A 124 -3.32 2.25 -7.48
CA PRO A 124 -3.52 1.87 -6.09
C PRO A 124 -4.91 1.27 -5.87
N ILE A 125 -4.97 0.27 -5.01
CA ILE A 125 -6.23 -0.32 -4.51
C ILE A 125 -7.02 0.75 -3.77
N GLY A 126 -8.34 0.73 -3.88
CA GLY A 126 -9.21 1.74 -3.29
C GLY A 126 -10.28 2.25 -4.24
N GLY A 127 -11.03 3.25 -3.78
CA GLY A 127 -12.23 3.73 -4.45
C GLY A 127 -12.91 4.90 -3.75
N PRO A 128 -13.99 5.43 -4.34
CA PRO A 128 -14.78 6.51 -3.77
C PRO A 128 -15.54 6.05 -2.54
N TRP A 129 -15.83 6.99 -1.64
CA TRP A 129 -16.71 6.81 -0.50
C TRP A 129 -18.17 6.63 -0.96
N SER A 130 -18.94 5.81 -0.23
CA SER A 130 -20.39 5.68 -0.38
C SER A 130 -21.09 5.89 0.95
N LYS A 131 -22.09 6.78 0.95
CA LYS A 131 -22.84 7.13 2.15
C LYS A 131 -23.60 5.92 2.72
N SER A 132 -24.22 5.13 1.83
CA SER A 132 -25.03 3.98 2.20
C SER A 132 -24.21 2.80 2.73
N LEU A 133 -22.97 2.62 2.23
CA LEU A 133 -22.13 1.46 2.58
C LEU A 133 -21.11 1.76 3.67
N ASP A 134 -20.54 2.97 3.67
CA ASP A 134 -19.37 3.30 4.49
C ASP A 134 -19.70 4.23 5.67
N GLY A 135 -20.91 4.80 5.71
CA GLY A 135 -21.39 5.72 6.75
C GLY A 135 -21.54 7.16 6.26
N ALA A 136 -22.14 8.01 7.09
CA ALA A 136 -22.80 9.24 6.62
C ALA A 136 -21.89 10.44 6.30
N ASN A 137 -20.78 10.64 7.02
CA ASN A 137 -19.93 11.82 6.85
C ASN A 137 -18.44 11.52 7.18
N PRO A 138 -17.55 11.52 6.17
CA PRO A 138 -16.10 11.34 6.36
C PRO A 138 -15.40 12.44 7.15
N GLU A 139 -15.93 13.67 7.17
CA GLU A 139 -15.30 14.79 7.88
C GLU A 139 -15.39 14.65 9.40
N SER A 140 -16.55 14.21 9.89
CA SER A 140 -16.82 14.09 11.32
C SER A 140 -16.45 12.73 11.90
N ASP A 141 -16.41 11.68 11.08
CA ASP A 141 -16.14 10.31 11.51
C ASP A 141 -15.01 9.66 10.68
N PRO A 142 -13.78 9.59 11.20
CA PRO A 142 -12.65 8.97 10.48
C PRO A 142 -12.85 7.47 10.23
N GLN A 143 -13.78 6.80 10.94
CA GLN A 143 -14.10 5.39 10.67
C GLN A 143 -14.78 5.19 9.32
N VAL A 144 -15.39 6.23 8.74
CA VAL A 144 -16.02 6.16 7.42
C VAL A 144 -15.00 5.85 6.33
N LEU A 145 -13.85 6.54 6.34
CA LEU A 145 -12.78 6.26 5.38
C LEU A 145 -12.15 4.88 5.61
N ARG A 146 -12.09 4.42 6.86
CA ARG A 146 -11.67 3.04 7.18
C ARG A 146 -12.63 1.99 6.61
N ARG A 147 -13.95 2.18 6.74
CA ARG A 147 -14.96 1.28 6.15
C ARG A 147 -14.89 1.29 4.62
N THR A 148 -14.71 2.47 4.03
CA THR A 148 -14.45 2.64 2.60
C THR A 148 -13.22 1.83 2.17
N ALA A 149 -12.15 1.88 2.96
CA ALA A 149 -10.93 1.13 2.71
C ALA A 149 -11.16 -0.39 2.71
N ILE A 150 -11.82 -0.90 3.76
CA ILE A 150 -12.16 -2.31 3.92
C ILE A 150 -12.99 -2.79 2.74
N ARG A 151 -14.09 -2.09 2.41
CA ARG A 151 -14.96 -2.41 1.28
C ARG A 151 -14.20 -2.49 -0.05
N CYS A 152 -13.41 -1.45 -0.36
CA CYS A 152 -12.69 -1.41 -1.63
C CYS A 152 -11.63 -2.52 -1.75
N VAL A 153 -10.88 -2.79 -0.67
CA VAL A 153 -9.87 -3.85 -0.68
C VAL A 153 -10.51 -5.22 -0.81
N GLN A 154 -11.59 -5.47 -0.07
CA GLN A 154 -12.32 -6.72 -0.14
C GLN A 154 -12.91 -6.94 -1.54
N ALA A 155 -13.50 -5.91 -2.14
CA ALA A 155 -14.06 -5.99 -3.49
C ALA A 155 -13.01 -6.23 -4.58
N GLN A 156 -11.85 -5.57 -4.49
CA GLN A 156 -10.81 -5.61 -5.53
C GLN A 156 -9.83 -6.78 -5.38
N THR A 157 -9.61 -7.27 -4.16
CA THR A 157 -8.55 -8.24 -3.85
C THR A 157 -9.04 -9.50 -3.13
N GLY A 158 -10.27 -9.49 -2.60
CA GLY A 158 -10.80 -10.55 -1.74
C GLY A 158 -10.25 -10.54 -0.31
N MET A 159 -9.35 -9.63 0.04
CA MET A 159 -8.81 -9.52 1.40
C MET A 159 -9.72 -8.69 2.29
N ASP A 160 -10.04 -9.22 3.48
CA ASP A 160 -10.80 -8.50 4.49
C ASP A 160 -9.86 -7.82 5.50
N LEU A 161 -9.91 -6.49 5.56
CA LEU A 161 -9.14 -5.67 6.50
C LEU A 161 -9.92 -5.30 7.78
N SER A 162 -11.10 -5.87 8.00
CA SER A 162 -11.95 -5.57 9.18
C SER A 162 -11.24 -5.79 10.52
N LYS A 163 -10.31 -6.75 10.57
CA LYS A 163 -9.49 -7.08 11.76
C LYS A 163 -8.24 -6.22 11.90
N CYS A 164 -7.99 -5.31 10.96
CA CYS A 164 -6.85 -4.42 11.03
C CYS A 164 -7.06 -3.39 12.15
N ILE A 165 -6.23 -3.47 13.19
CA ILE A 165 -6.32 -2.61 14.38
C ILE A 165 -5.48 -1.34 14.24
N GLN A 166 -4.51 -1.32 13.31
CA GLN A 166 -3.58 -0.22 13.09
C GLN A 166 -3.75 0.28 11.65
N TRP A 167 -4.09 1.55 11.50
CA TRP A 167 -4.33 2.23 10.22
C TRP A 167 -3.46 3.48 10.15
#